data_AF-V4CND2-F1
#
_entry.id   AF-V4CND2-F1
#
_cell.length_a   1.000
_cell.length_b   1.000
_cell.length_c   1.000
_cell.angle_alpha   90.00
_cell.angle_beta   90.00
_cell.angle_gamma   90.00
#
_symmetry.space_group_name_H-M   'P 1'
#
loop_
_entity.id
_entity.type
_entity.pdbx_description
1 polymer ?
#
loop_
_entity_poly.entity_id
_entity_poly.type
_entity_poly.pdbx_seq_one_letter_code
_entity_poly.pdbx_strand_id
1 'polypeptide(L)'
;RCLGPSQHLKDKFGSGYLLEVKIHSQVNDIESKMEEFEAHIKTCFPNAESAEKFGDRGVFKVPKADVKSLAEAFSFLEKAKQTRDVEEYSFSQSSLEQVFLEFAKKQK
;
A
#
# COMPACT_ATOMS: atom_id res chain seq x y z
N ARG A 1 9.57 -19.89 30.39
CA ARG A 1 9.57 -18.49 29.91
C ARG A 1 9.14 -18.54 28.44
N CYS A 2 7.85 -18.29 28.18
CA CYS A 2 7.28 -18.33 26.83
C CYS A 2 7.60 -17.02 26.12
N LEU A 3 8.40 -17.08 25.05
CA LEU A 3 8.56 -15.98 24.10
C LEU A 3 7.32 -16.02 23.21
N GLY A 4 6.36 -15.13 23.48
CA GLY A 4 5.03 -15.18 22.86
C GLY A 4 5.03 -14.92 21.34
N PRO A 5 4.02 -15.42 20.62
CA PRO A 5 3.83 -15.23 19.17
C PRO A 5 3.59 -13.77 18.73
N SER A 6 3.51 -12.83 19.66
CA SER A 6 3.19 -11.42 19.45
C SER A 6 4.26 -10.61 18.72
N GLN A 7 5.52 -11.07 18.65
CA GLN A 7 6.58 -10.36 17.95
C GLN A 7 6.53 -10.57 16.42
N HIS A 8 6.21 -11.79 15.95
CA HIS A 8 6.02 -12.07 14.52
C HIS A 8 4.75 -11.42 13.94
N LEU A 9 3.71 -11.26 14.76
CA LEU A 9 2.48 -10.56 14.39
C LEU A 9 2.71 -9.06 14.14
N LYS A 10 3.56 -8.42 14.94
CA LYS A 10 3.94 -7.01 14.74
C LYS A 10 4.84 -6.81 13.52
N ASP A 11 5.66 -7.80 13.20
CA ASP A 11 6.54 -7.77 12.03
C ASP A 11 5.76 -7.99 10.72
N LYS A 12 4.82 -8.95 10.73
CA LYS A 12 4.00 -9.30 9.56
C LYS A 12 2.79 -8.38 9.34
N PHE A 13 2.28 -7.71 10.39
CA PHE A 13 1.09 -6.86 10.29
C PHE A 13 1.26 -5.47 10.93
N GLY A 14 2.05 -5.33 11.99
CA GLY A 14 2.05 -4.16 12.89
C GLY A 14 2.86 -2.93 12.48
N SER A 15 3.58 -2.95 11.35
CA SER A 15 4.62 -1.95 11.10
C SER A 15 4.76 -1.58 9.63
N GLY A 16 3.68 -1.57 8.85
CA GLY A 16 3.72 -1.18 7.43
C GLY A 16 3.04 0.16 7.17
N TYR A 17 3.06 0.56 5.91
CA TYR A 17 2.26 1.66 5.38
C TYR A 17 1.14 1.10 4.49
N LEU A 18 0.04 1.83 4.44
CA LEU A 18 -1.05 1.63 3.52
C LEU A 18 -0.98 2.74 2.47
N LEU A 19 -0.84 2.33 1.22
CA LEU A 19 -0.91 3.19 0.06
C LEU A 19 -2.26 2.98 -0.62
N GLU A 20 -3.14 3.94 -0.52
CA GLU A 20 -4.40 3.97 -1.25
C GLU A 20 -4.24 4.90 -2.43
N VAL A 21 -4.69 4.48 -3.61
CA VAL A 21 -4.61 5.27 -4.83
C VAL A 21 -5.91 5.22 -5.59
N LYS A 22 -6.13 6.27 -6.35
CA LYS A 22 -7.22 6.39 -7.30
C LYS A 22 -6.66 6.84 -8.64
N ILE A 23 -6.98 6.10 -9.69
CA ILE A 23 -6.58 6.39 -11.06
C ILE A 23 -7.68 7.22 -11.72
N HIS A 24 -7.33 8.03 -12.71
CA HIS A 24 -8.36 8.79 -13.43
C HIS A 24 -9.32 7.86 -14.20
N SER A 25 -10.60 7.87 -13.82
CA SER A 25 -11.66 7.02 -14.40
C SER A 25 -11.99 7.32 -15.87
N GLN A 26 -11.53 8.45 -16.43
CA GLN A 26 -11.77 8.82 -17.83
C GLN A 26 -10.91 8.06 -18.85
N VAL A 27 -10.05 7.14 -18.38
CA VAL A 27 -9.15 6.35 -19.21
C VAL A 27 -9.85 5.04 -19.61
N ASN A 28 -9.80 4.68 -20.90
CA ASN A 28 -10.46 3.47 -21.45
C ASN A 28 -9.80 2.14 -21.02
N ASP A 29 -8.88 2.15 -20.05
CA ASP A 29 -8.18 0.93 -19.60
C ASP A 29 -7.65 1.09 -18.16
N ILE A 30 -8.58 1.07 -17.19
CA ILE A 30 -8.26 1.25 -15.77
C ILE A 30 -7.41 0.08 -15.25
N GLU A 31 -7.69 -1.13 -15.72
CA GLU A 31 -7.00 -2.34 -15.28
C GLU A 31 -5.52 -2.32 -15.68
N SER A 32 -5.19 -2.07 -16.95
CA SER A 32 -3.79 -1.99 -17.38
C SER A 32 -3.05 -0.85 -16.67
N LYS A 33 -3.71 0.28 -16.45
CA LYS A 33 -3.13 1.42 -15.71
C LYS A 33 -2.81 1.07 -14.26
N MET A 34 -3.71 0.34 -13.60
CA MET A 34 -3.47 -0.17 -12.25
C MET A 34 -2.30 -1.16 -12.22
N GLU A 35 -2.14 -1.99 -13.25
CA GLU A 35 -0.99 -2.89 -13.39
C GLU A 35 0.32 -2.13 -13.65
N GLU A 36 0.32 -1.13 -14.53
CA GLU A 36 1.47 -0.25 -14.77
C GLU A 36 1.89 0.48 -13.49
N PHE A 37 0.90 1.00 -12.75
CA PHE A 37 1.14 1.68 -11.49
C PHE A 37 1.65 0.73 -10.40
N GLU A 38 1.12 -0.50 -10.31
CA GLU A 38 1.67 -1.52 -9.40
C GLU A 38 3.12 -1.86 -9.75
N ALA A 39 3.44 -2.03 -11.04
CA ALA A 39 4.80 -2.26 -11.49
C ALA A 39 5.71 -1.08 -11.12
N HIS A 40 5.22 0.14 -11.26
CA HIS A 40 5.92 1.35 -10.84
C HIS A 40 6.16 1.36 -9.33
N ILE A 41 5.15 1.09 -8.49
CA ILE A 41 5.28 0.96 -7.03
C ILE A 41 6.40 0.00 -6.67
N LYS A 42 6.45 -1.19 -7.31
CA LYS A 42 7.47 -2.21 -7.02
C LYS A 42 8.91 -1.76 -7.33
N THR A 43 9.10 -0.69 -8.11
CA THR A 43 10.44 -0.10 -8.29
C THR A 43 10.93 0.68 -7.06
N CYS A 44 10.02 1.28 -6.30
CA CYS A 44 10.33 2.03 -5.08
C CYS A 44 10.15 1.17 -3.82
N PHE A 45 9.15 0.30 -3.83
CA PHE A 45 8.76 -0.57 -2.73
C PHE A 45 8.70 -2.03 -3.22
N PRO A 46 9.84 -2.73 -3.33
CA PRO A 46 9.93 -4.04 -3.98
C PRO A 46 9.06 -5.14 -3.35
N ASN A 47 8.77 -5.04 -2.06
CA ASN A 47 7.94 -5.97 -1.30
C ASN A 47 6.53 -5.44 -1.08
N ALA A 48 6.09 -4.41 -1.81
CA ALA A 48 4.71 -3.93 -1.75
C ALA A 48 3.74 -4.98 -2.34
N GLU A 49 2.65 -5.22 -1.62
CA GLU A 49 1.62 -6.20 -1.97
C GLU A 49 0.29 -5.50 -2.24
N SER A 50 -0.40 -5.86 -3.33
CA SER A 50 -1.77 -5.40 -3.57
C SER A 50 -2.71 -6.06 -2.56
N ALA A 51 -3.35 -5.26 -1.72
CA ALA A 51 -4.36 -5.72 -0.77
C ALA A 51 -5.74 -5.80 -1.41
N GLU A 52 -6.17 -4.73 -2.08
CA GLU A 52 -7.48 -4.62 -2.73
C GLU A 52 -7.37 -3.82 -4.03
N LYS A 53 -8.11 -4.21 -5.06
CA LYS A 53 -8.28 -3.46 -6.31
C LYS A 53 -9.76 -3.46 -6.66
N PHE A 54 -10.34 -2.28 -6.83
CA PHE A 54 -11.75 -2.13 -7.14
C PHE A 54 -11.96 -0.94 -8.08
N GLY A 55 -12.20 -1.22 -9.36
CA GLY A 55 -12.34 -0.20 -10.39
C GLY A 55 -11.09 0.68 -10.46
N ASP A 56 -11.28 1.99 -10.35
CA ASP A 56 -10.19 2.98 -10.35
C ASP A 56 -9.38 3.04 -9.05
N ARG A 57 -9.75 2.27 -8.02
CA ARG A 57 -9.10 2.32 -6.70
C ARG A 57 -8.22 1.11 -6.44
N GLY A 58 -7.04 1.37 -5.89
CA GLY A 58 -6.07 0.36 -5.47
C GLY A 58 -5.61 0.60 -4.05
N VAL A 59 -5.41 -0.48 -3.29
CA VAL A 59 -4.87 -0.45 -1.94
C VAL A 59 -3.66 -1.37 -1.91
N PHE A 60 -2.52 -0.84 -1.49
CA PHE A 60 -1.25 -1.55 -1.41
C PHE A 60 -0.70 -1.52 0.02
N LYS A 61 -0.23 -2.68 0.48
CA LYS A 61 0.49 -2.83 1.75
C LYS A 61 1.97 -2.68 1.46
N VAL A 62 2.58 -1.65 2.02
CA VAL A 62 4.00 -1.33 1.82
C VAL A 62 4.77 -1.65 3.11
N PRO A 63 5.73 -2.59 3.09
CA PRO A 63 6.55 -2.88 4.26
C PRO A 63 7.38 -1.67 4.66
N LYS A 64 7.46 -1.36 5.96
CA LYS A 64 8.31 -0.25 6.45
C LYS A 64 9.79 -0.44 6.11
N ALA A 65 10.26 -1.68 5.95
CA ALA A 65 11.62 -1.98 5.53
C ALA A 65 11.94 -1.43 4.13
N ASP A 66 10.94 -1.30 3.26
CA ASP A 66 11.10 -0.71 1.92
C ASP A 66 11.07 0.82 1.95
N VAL A 67 10.50 1.42 2.99
CA VAL A 67 10.38 2.87 3.14
C VAL A 67 11.62 3.42 3.85
N LYS A 68 12.69 3.67 3.08
CA LYS A 68 13.93 4.26 3.59
C LYS A 68 13.74 5.70 4.08
N SER A 69 12.93 6.48 3.37
CA SER A 69 12.65 7.87 3.67
C SER A 69 11.23 8.23 3.24
N LEU A 70 10.46 8.85 4.15
CA LEU A 70 9.14 9.38 3.82
C LEU A 70 9.24 10.46 2.74
N ALA A 71 10.28 11.29 2.75
CA ALA A 71 10.47 12.32 1.74
C ALA A 71 10.67 11.72 0.33
N GLU A 72 11.41 10.62 0.22
CA GLU A 72 11.58 9.91 -1.06
C GLU A 72 10.29 9.22 -1.50
N ALA A 73 9.57 8.59 -0.57
CA ALA A 73 8.28 7.97 -0.83
C ALA A 73 7.25 9.00 -1.34
N PHE A 74 7.08 10.13 -0.66
CA PHE A 74 6.19 11.20 -1.10
C PHE A 74 6.65 11.81 -2.43
N SER A 75 7.96 12.00 -2.63
CA SER A 75 8.49 12.50 -3.92
C SER A 75 8.22 11.55 -5.08
N PHE A 76 8.29 10.24 -4.83
CA PHE A 76 7.96 9.21 -5.82
C PHE A 76 6.46 9.24 -6.16
N LEU A 77 5.58 9.28 -5.15
CA LEU A 77 4.13 9.33 -5.33
C LEU A 77 3.67 10.63 -6.01
N GLU A 78 4.26 11.77 -5.66
CA GLU A 78 4.00 13.07 -6.30
C GLU A 78 4.38 13.05 -7.79
N LYS A 79 5.49 12.41 -8.16
CA LYS A 79 5.87 12.25 -9.57
C LYS A 79 4.86 11.38 -10.32
N ALA A 80 4.41 10.27 -9.72
CA ALA A 80 3.40 9.41 -10.32
C ALA A 80 2.04 10.11 -10.47
N LYS A 81 1.71 11.05 -9.59
CA LYS A 81 0.56 11.94 -9.73
C LYS A 81 0.73 12.94 -10.88
N GLN A 82 1.93 13.53 -11.02
CA GLN A 82 2.23 14.49 -12.09
C GLN A 82 2.19 13.86 -13.49
N THR A 83 2.47 12.57 -13.62
CA THR A 83 2.33 11.83 -14.89
C THR A 83 0.87 11.60 -15.31
N ARG A 84 -0.12 12.20 -14.60
CA ARG A 84 -1.57 12.13 -14.85
C ARG A 84 -2.19 10.73 -14.80
N ASP A 85 -1.47 9.78 -14.22
CA ASP A 85 -1.96 8.40 -14.05
C ASP A 85 -2.78 8.29 -12.75
N VAL A 86 -2.42 9.06 -11.73
CA VAL A 86 -3.07 9.05 -10.41
C VAL A 86 -3.87 10.35 -10.18
N GLU A 87 -5.14 10.21 -9.84
CA GLU A 87 -6.03 11.31 -9.43
C GLU A 87 -5.75 11.75 -7.99
N GLU A 88 -5.72 10.78 -7.07
CA GLU A 88 -5.46 10.99 -5.65
C GLU A 88 -4.69 9.80 -5.06
N TYR A 89 -3.89 10.07 -4.02
CA TYR A 89 -3.24 9.04 -3.23
C TYR A 89 -3.28 9.41 -1.74
N SER A 90 -3.27 8.38 -0.90
CA SER A 90 -3.11 8.45 0.54
C SER A 90 -2.00 7.49 0.95
N PHE A 91 -1.04 7.98 1.73
CA PHE A 91 0.05 7.16 2.27
C PHE A 91 0.05 7.30 3.79
N SER A 92 -0.42 6.27 4.48
CA SER A 92 -0.65 6.29 5.92
C SER A 92 0.05 5.12 6.61
N GLN A 93 0.43 5.28 7.87
CA GLN A 93 0.96 4.15 8.64
C GLN A 93 -0.21 3.28 9.09
N SER A 94 -0.09 1.96 8.92
CA SER A 94 -1.09 1.03 9.42
C SER A 94 -1.13 1.09 10.95
N SER A 95 -2.25 1.55 11.51
CA SER A 95 -2.44 1.58 12.96
C SER A 95 -2.59 0.16 13.51
N LEU A 96 -2.21 -0.02 14.78
CA LEU A 96 -2.37 -1.27 15.52
C LEU A 96 -3.85 -1.70 15.55
N GLU A 97 -4.79 -0.75 15.57
CA GLU A 97 -6.23 -1.01 15.42
C GLU A 97 -6.62 -1.61 14.05
N GLN A 98 -6.05 -1.16 12.92
CA GLN A 98 -6.36 -1.73 11.61
C GLN A 98 -5.85 -3.16 11.46
N VAL A 99 -4.69 -3.45 12.05
CA VAL A 99 -4.15 -4.80 12.15
C VAL A 99 -5.07 -5.70 12.95
N PHE A 100 -5.63 -5.17 14.04
CA PHE A 100 -6.57 -5.88 14.89
C PHE A 100 -7.88 -6.18 14.16
N LEU A 101 -8.41 -5.21 13.38
CA LEU A 101 -9.61 -5.38 12.56
C LEU A 101 -9.42 -6.41 11.44
N GLU A 102 -8.28 -6.39 10.74
CA GLU A 102 -7.95 -7.40 9.73
C GLU A 102 -7.85 -8.81 10.33
N PHE A 103 -7.30 -8.93 11.55
CA PHE A 103 -7.30 -10.18 12.29
C PHE A 103 -8.70 -10.68 12.63
N ALA A 104 -9.57 -9.78 13.08
CA ALA A 104 -10.96 -10.11 13.42
C ALA A 104 -11.76 -10.57 12.19
N LYS A 105 -11.50 -9.98 11.01
CA LYS A 105 -12.13 -10.39 9.74
C LYS A 105 -11.69 -11.78 9.26
N LYS A 106 -10.48 -12.23 9.58
CA LYS A 106 -9.93 -13.54 9.19
C LYS A 106 -10.33 -14.73 10.09
N GLN A 107 -11.07 -14.50 11.18
CA GLN A 107 -11.51 -15.55 12.12
C GLN A 107 -12.96 -16.02 11.92
N LYS A 108 -13.52 -15.91 10.71
CA LYS A 108 -14.77 -16.58 10.36
C LYS A 108 -14.52 -17.97 9.78
#